data_AF-A0A6C8GFY8-F1
#
_entry.id   AF-A0A6C8GFY8-F1
#
_cell.length_a   1.000
_cell.length_b   1.000
_cell.length_c   1.000
_cell.angle_alpha   90.00
_cell.angle_beta   90.00
_cell.angle_gamma   90.00
#
_symmetry.space_group_name_H-M   'P 1'
#
loop_
_entity.id
_entity.type
_entity.pdbx_description
1 polymer ?
#
loop_
_entity_poly.entity_id
_entity_poly.type
_entity_poly.pdbx_seq_one_letter_code
_entity_poly.pdbx_strand_id
1 'polypeptide(L)' 'MATGKIVQVIGAVVDVEFPQDAVPRVYDALEVQNGNEKLVLEVQQQLGGGIVRTKTPQ' A
#
# COMPACT_ATOMS: atom_id res chain seq x y z
N MET A 1 -0.18 8.02 -12.25
CA MET A 1 0.48 7.33 -11.11
C MET A 1 0.03 8.04 -9.85
N ALA A 2 -0.57 7.33 -8.90
CA ALA A 2 -1.06 7.91 -7.66
C ALA A 2 -0.11 7.56 -6.52
N THR A 3 0.10 8.51 -5.61
CA THR A 3 0.96 8.34 -4.45
C THR A 3 0.07 8.22 -3.21
N GLY A 4 0.22 7.12 -2.48
CA GLY A 4 -0.43 6.91 -1.20
C GLY A 4 0.47 7.30 -0.02
N LYS A 5 -0.12 7.40 1.17
CA LYS A 5 0.58 7.67 2.42
C LYS A 5 0.49 6.44 3.33
N ILE A 6 1.62 5.98 3.85
CA ILE A 6 1.64 4.93 4.88
C ILE A 6 1.00 5.50 6.15
N VAL A 7 -0.04 4.85 6.65
CA VAL A 7 -0.78 5.25 7.87
C VAL A 7 -0.54 4.31 9.04
N GLN A 8 -0.22 3.04 8.76
CA GLN A 8 0.08 2.06 9.81
C GLN A 8 1.05 0.97 9.30
N VAL A 9 1.92 0.49 10.19
CA VAL A 9 2.84 -0.64 9.95
C VAL A 9 2.69 -1.64 11.10
N ILE A 10 2.34 -2.88 10.79
CA ILE A 10 2.19 -4.00 11.74
C ILE A 10 2.97 -5.20 11.20
N GLY A 11 4.23 -5.32 11.58
CA GLY A 11 5.11 -6.38 11.06
C GLY A 11 5.23 -6.29 9.54
N ALA A 12 4.84 -7.36 8.84
CA ALA A 12 4.85 -7.46 7.37
C ALA A 12 3.61 -6.82 6.70
N VAL A 13 2.66 -6.29 7.49
CA VAL A 13 1.41 -5.70 7.00
C VAL A 13 1.51 -4.18 7.07
N VAL A 14 1.19 -3.50 5.97
CA VAL A 14 1.25 -2.04 5.86
C VAL A 14 -0.07 -1.51 5.33
N ASP A 15 -0.68 -0.58 6.06
CA ASP A 15 -1.86 0.14 5.60
C ASP A 15 -1.45 1.45 4.94
N VAL A 16 -2.00 1.70 3.76
CA VAL A 16 -1.70 2.86 2.93
C VAL A 16 -3.00 3.56 2.55
N GLU A 17 -3.06 4.86 2.79
CA GLU A 17 -4.18 5.72 2.39
C GLU A 17 -3.92 6.33 1.02
N PHE A 18 -4.90 6.21 0.12
CA PHE A 18 -4.92 6.83 -1.20
C PHE A 18 -6.08 7.82 -1.32
N PRO A 19 -5.97 8.81 -2.23
CA PRO A 19 -7.12 9.59 -2.67
C PRO A 19 -8.27 8.67 -3.14
N GLN A 20 -9.52 9.04 -2.86
CA GLN A 20 -10.70 8.19 -3.13
C GLN A 20 -10.88 7.82 -4.61
N ASP A 21 -10.42 8.67 -5.52
CA ASP A 21 -10.44 8.48 -6.96
C ASP A 21 -9.24 7.66 -7.49
N ALA A 22 -8.31 7.31 -6.61
CA ALA A 22 -7.05 6.67 -6.96
C ALA A 22 -6.71 5.44 -6.08
N VAL A 23 -7.73 4.83 -5.48
CA VAL A 23 -7.57 3.64 -4.63
C VAL A 23 -7.15 2.45 -5.50
N PRO A 24 -5.98 1.83 -5.24
CA PRO A 24 -5.52 0.67 -5.99
C PRO A 24 -6.40 -0.55 -5.71
N ARG A 25 -6.45 -1.47 -6.68
CA ARG A 25 -7.26 -2.69 -6.60
C ARG A 25 -6.56 -3.75 -5.75
N VAL A 26 -7.33 -4.73 -5.30
CA VAL A 26 -6.76 -5.93 -4.69
C VAL A 26 -5.88 -6.64 -5.71
N TYR A 27 -4.71 -7.10 -5.25
CA TYR A 27 -3.60 -7.66 -6.03
C TYR A 27 -2.77 -6.66 -6.86
N ASP A 28 -3.04 -5.35 -6.77
CA ASP A 28 -2.12 -4.35 -7.30
C ASP A 28 -0.82 -4.32 -6.47
N ALA A 29 0.30 -4.06 -7.14
CA ALA A 29 1.58 -3.84 -6.50
C ALA A 29 1.78 -2.36 -6.17
N LEU A 30 2.23 -2.07 -4.95
CA LEU A 30 2.70 -0.75 -4.54
C LEU A 30 4.21 -0.79 -4.41
N GLU A 31 4.87 0.23 -4.94
CA GLU A 31 6.31 0.40 -4.79
C GLU A 31 6.59 1.49 -3.75
N VAL A 32 7.41 1.16 -2.75
CA VAL A 32 7.88 2.10 -1.74
C VAL A 32 9.39 2.26 -1.91
N GLN A 33 9.83 3.49 -2.11
CA GLN A 33 11.24 3.83 -2.09
C GLN A 33 11.65 4.30 -0.70
N ASN A 34 12.70 3.68 -0.16
CA ASN A 34 13.35 4.09 1.09
C ASN A 34 14.84 4.34 0.80
N GLY A 35 15.17 5.54 0.35
CA GLY A 35 16.52 5.85 -0.13
C GLY A 35 16.87 5.02 -1.36
N ASN A 36 17.89 4.15 -1.24
CA ASN A 36 18.31 3.23 -2.30
C ASN A 36 17.58 1.88 -2.28
N GLU A 37 16.78 1.63 -1.24
CA GLU A 37 16.03 0.39 -1.10
C GLU A 37 14.64 0.53 -1.74
N LYS A 38 14.24 -0.50 -2.46
CA LYS A 38 12.90 -0.61 -3.05
C LYS A 38 12.17 -1.76 -2.38
N LEU A 39 11.02 -1.46 -1.80
CA LEU A 39 10.10 -2.46 -1.27
C LEU A 39 8.87 -2.54 -2.17
N VAL A 40 8.45 -3.76 -2.46
CA VAL A 40 7.19 -4.03 -3.15
C VAL A 40 6.19 -4.52 -2.12
N LEU A 41 4.97 -4.00 -2.17
CA LEU A 41 3.85 -4.41 -1.33
C LEU A 41 2.71 -4.86 -2.23
N GLU A 42 1.99 -5.90 -1.85
CA GLU A 42 0.82 -6.38 -2.59
C GLU A 42 -0.46 -6.00 -1.83
N VAL A 43 -1.38 -5.30 -2.50
CA VAL A 43 -2.68 -4.97 -1.92
C VAL A 43 -3.48 -6.25 -1.67
N GLN A 44 -3.81 -6.51 -0.40
CA GLN A 44 -4.62 -7.66 0.01
C GLN A 44 -6.10 -7.31 0.16
N GLN A 45 -6.40 -6.09 0.58
CA GLN A 45 -7.77 -5.67 0.90
C GLN A 45 -7.93 -4.16 0.83
N GLN A 46 -9.11 -3.70 0.42
CA GLN A 46 -9.55 -2.31 0.61
C GLN A 46 -10.38 -2.22 1.90
N LEU A 47 -9.97 -1.39 2.86
CA LEU A 47 -10.62 -1.23 4.17
C LEU A 47 -11.73 -0.15 4.15
N GLY A 48 -11.84 0.59 3.05
CA GLY A 48 -12.73 1.74 2.91
C GLY A 48 -12.05 3.06 3.25
N GLY A 49 -12.70 4.18 2.90
CA GLY A 49 -12.16 5.52 3.16
C GLY A 49 -10.86 5.86 2.41
N GLY A 50 -10.51 5.09 1.36
CA GLY A 50 -9.24 5.24 0.64
C GLY A 50 -8.09 4.39 1.21
N ILE A 51 -8.32 3.65 2.29
CA ILE A 51 -7.29 2.82 2.93
C ILE A 51 -7.23 1.44 2.28
N VAL A 52 -6.02 1.01 1.93
CA VAL A 52 -5.71 -0.33 1.49
C VAL A 52 -4.75 -1.01 2.47
N ARG A 53 -4.99 -2.30 2.73
CA ARG A 53 -4.08 -3.15 3.50
C ARG A 53 -3.21 -3.94 2.56
N THR A 54 -1.91 -3.86 2.78
CA THR A 54 -0.90 -4.52 1.95
C THR A 54 -0.01 -5.45 2.77
N LYS A 55 0.64 -6.39 2.09
CA LYS A 55 1.66 -7.27 2.70
C LYS A 55 2.93 -7.25 1.87
N THR A 56 4.08 -7.47 2.51
CA THR A 56 5.31 -7.78 1.79
C THR A 56 5.20 -9.16 1.12
N PRO A 57 5.61 -9.32 -0.14
CA PRO A 57 5.79 -10.64 -0.72
C PRO A 57 6.85 -11.40 0.09
N GLN A 58 6.53 -12.63 0.49
CA GLN A 58 7.49 -13.55 1.09
C GLN A 58 8.39 -14.16 0.02
#